data_AF-A0A2N6BQK7-F1
#
_entry.id   AF-A0A2N6BQK7-F1
#
_cell.length_a   1.000
_cell.length_b   1.000
_cell.length_c   1.000
_cell.angle_alpha   90.00
_cell.angle_beta   90.00
_cell.angle_gamma   90.00
#
_symmetry.space_group_name_H-M   'P 1'
#
loop_
_entity.id
_entity.type
_entity.pdbx_description
1 polymer ?
#
loop_
_entity_poly.entity_id
_entity_poly.type
_entity_poly.pdbx_seq_one_letter_code
_entity_poly.pdbx_strand_id
1 'polypeptide(L)'
;MCHVPEQGFTSNELATAIGVEGRSGRRNAPSIFNVAYARSLFHDARDPALETQIYGPLLARNEMANPSVGWLLARIRRLDDYPALFKAAFGAGPDVRNLGWALASYERSLVSGNSPFDRWFYGRRKDAISPLAAKGYQLFTGKAGCNACHLIGDKHALFTDHGLHNTGIGIARDQAAAPDGPPIEIEISPGVKVEMPRRTLNTIGHAPIKDFGRIEVTDKAEDLYKYKTPMLRNVALTAPYMHDGSLPSLKAVVAFYDRGGHANPGLDPAIRPLGLNGEEKSALVAFLNSLTGDNVDELIADARSVAVGN
;
A
#
# COMPACT_ATOMS: atom_id res chain seq x y z
N MET A 1 10.09 -2.54 -10.43
CA MET A 1 10.39 -1.58 -9.33
C MET A 1 9.10 -1.42 -8.53
N CYS A 2 9.13 -1.52 -7.19
CA CYS A 2 7.90 -1.63 -6.38
C CYS A 2 7.44 -0.31 -5.74
N HIS A 3 8.35 0.63 -5.53
CA HIS A 3 8.08 1.92 -4.88
C HIS A 3 8.61 3.05 -5.77
N VAL A 4 7.82 3.44 -6.77
CA VAL A 4 8.15 4.49 -7.75
C VAL A 4 7.72 5.85 -7.17
N PRO A 5 8.64 6.80 -6.94
CA PRO A 5 8.31 8.10 -6.32
C PRO A 5 7.12 8.80 -6.98
N GLU A 6 7.13 8.87 -8.31
CA GLU A 6 6.12 9.56 -9.13
C GLU A 6 4.72 8.93 -9.03
N GLN A 7 4.63 7.74 -8.46
CA GLN A 7 3.38 6.99 -8.27
C GLN A 7 2.98 6.93 -6.80
N GLY A 8 3.42 7.90 -6.00
CA GLY A 8 3.16 7.92 -4.56
C GLY A 8 3.97 6.87 -3.79
N PHE A 9 5.16 6.54 -4.31
CA PHE A 9 6.01 5.44 -3.85
C PHE A 9 5.29 4.08 -3.82
N THR A 10 4.45 3.82 -4.82
CA THR A 10 3.85 2.51 -5.12
C THR A 10 4.18 2.08 -6.55
N SER A 11 3.50 1.06 -7.07
CA SER A 11 3.49 0.72 -8.50
C SER A 11 2.03 0.62 -8.94
N ASN A 12 1.61 1.54 -9.81
CA ASN A 12 0.23 1.78 -10.16
C ASN A 12 -0.18 1.05 -11.44
N GLU A 13 0.78 0.43 -12.13
CA GLU A 13 0.55 -0.27 -13.40
C GLU A 13 -0.09 -1.65 -13.21
N LEU A 14 0.12 -2.27 -12.04
CA LEU A 14 -0.28 -3.64 -11.76
C LEU A 14 -0.87 -3.77 -10.36
N ALA A 15 -1.75 -4.76 -10.19
CA ALA A 15 -2.32 -5.08 -8.88
C ALA A 15 -1.26 -5.48 -7.84
N THR A 16 -0.24 -6.23 -8.30
CA THR A 16 0.93 -6.60 -7.50
C THR A 16 2.20 -6.36 -8.31
N ALA A 17 3.24 -5.86 -7.63
CA ALA A 17 4.50 -5.57 -8.29
C ALA A 17 5.18 -6.85 -8.79
N ILE A 18 5.88 -6.71 -9.93
CA ILE A 18 6.69 -7.79 -10.52
C ILE A 18 8.12 -7.68 -9.98
N GLY A 19 8.60 -8.75 -9.35
CA GLY A 19 9.97 -8.90 -8.90
C GLY A 19 10.89 -9.50 -9.97
N VAL A 20 12.06 -9.96 -9.52
CA VAL A 20 13.10 -10.54 -10.40
C VAL A 20 12.56 -11.73 -11.20
N GLU A 21 12.91 -11.77 -12.49
CA GLU A 21 12.52 -12.82 -13.45
C GLU A 21 10.99 -12.97 -13.65
N GLY A 22 10.22 -11.88 -13.50
CA GLY A 22 8.78 -11.92 -13.78
C GLY A 22 7.93 -12.53 -12.66
N ARG A 23 8.51 -12.79 -11.49
CA ARG A 23 7.78 -13.35 -10.34
C ARG A 23 6.92 -12.27 -9.70
N SER A 24 5.60 -12.41 -9.76
CA SER A 24 4.69 -11.49 -9.08
C SER A 24 4.52 -11.85 -7.60
N GLY A 25 4.38 -10.81 -6.76
CA GLY A 25 3.92 -10.96 -5.39
C GLY A 25 2.43 -11.29 -5.30
N ARG A 26 1.99 -11.71 -4.11
CA ARG A 26 0.57 -11.91 -3.78
C ARG A 26 -0.11 -10.66 -3.21
N ARG A 27 0.68 -9.64 -2.87
CA ARG A 27 0.24 -8.38 -2.24
C ARG A 27 0.68 -7.17 -3.06
N ASN A 28 -0.13 -6.13 -3.00
CA ASN A 28 0.16 -4.80 -3.50
C ASN A 28 1.24 -4.13 -2.63
N ALA A 29 2.13 -3.35 -3.26
CA ALA A 29 3.13 -2.56 -2.58
C ALA A 29 2.47 -1.31 -1.95
N PRO A 30 2.44 -1.18 -0.62
CA PRO A 30 1.87 0.00 0.02
C PRO A 30 2.76 1.23 -0.20
N SER A 31 2.18 2.43 -0.12
CA SER A 31 2.99 3.65 -0.10
C SER A 31 3.87 3.69 1.15
N ILE A 32 5.07 4.26 1.01
CA ILE A 32 5.99 4.52 2.12
C ILE A 32 5.92 5.97 2.62
N PHE A 33 4.99 6.79 2.11
CA PHE A 33 4.73 8.09 2.72
C PHE A 33 4.29 7.92 4.18
N ASN A 34 4.86 8.73 5.05
CA ASN A 34 4.55 8.79 6.48
C ASN A 34 4.80 7.46 7.21
N VAL A 35 5.57 6.54 6.62
CA VAL A 35 5.87 5.23 7.22
C VAL A 35 6.67 5.36 8.52
N ALA A 36 7.30 6.52 8.74
CA ALA A 36 7.90 6.93 10.01
C ALA A 36 6.98 6.72 11.23
N TYR A 37 5.67 6.82 11.04
CA TYR A 37 4.68 6.72 12.10
C TYR A 37 3.98 5.35 12.16
N ALA A 38 4.40 4.38 11.35
CA ALA A 38 3.86 3.04 11.40
C ALA A 38 4.30 2.31 12.69
N ARG A 39 3.37 1.63 13.36
CA ARG A 39 3.66 0.77 14.52
C ARG A 39 4.04 -0.66 14.14
N SER A 40 3.68 -1.07 12.93
CA SER A 40 3.96 -2.37 12.34
C SER A 40 3.91 -2.27 10.82
N LEU A 41 4.67 -3.14 10.16
CA LEU A 41 4.95 -3.09 8.73
C LEU A 41 4.49 -4.37 8.03
N PHE A 42 4.41 -4.29 6.70
CA PHE A 42 3.66 -5.22 5.84
C PHE A 42 2.15 -5.24 6.11
N HIS A 43 1.38 -5.81 5.17
CA HIS A 43 -0.07 -5.94 5.31
C HIS A 43 -0.50 -6.92 6.41
N ASP A 44 0.36 -7.86 6.81
CA ASP A 44 0.13 -8.82 7.90
C ASP A 44 0.76 -8.37 9.23
N ALA A 45 1.31 -7.15 9.30
CA ALA A 45 1.95 -6.61 10.50
C ALA A 45 3.08 -7.49 11.07
N ARG A 46 3.79 -8.27 10.22
CA ARG A 46 4.80 -9.23 10.71
C ARG A 46 6.10 -8.61 11.21
N ASP A 47 6.38 -7.36 10.84
CA ASP A 47 7.64 -6.69 11.17
C ASP A 47 7.39 -5.43 12.00
N PRO A 48 8.03 -5.26 13.17
CA PRO A 48 7.78 -4.14 14.05
C PRO A 48 8.62 -2.89 13.73
N ALA A 49 9.66 -2.99 12.90
CA ALA A 49 10.62 -1.90 12.69
C ALA A 49 11.11 -1.81 11.24
N LEU A 50 11.36 -0.58 10.76
CA LEU A 50 11.84 -0.33 9.40
C LEU A 50 13.23 -0.94 9.18
N GLU A 51 14.07 -0.87 10.21
CA GLU A 51 15.43 -1.40 10.21
C GLU A 51 15.50 -2.91 9.91
N THR A 52 14.46 -3.66 10.28
CA THR A 52 14.37 -5.11 10.05
C THR A 52 13.54 -5.44 8.82
N GLN A 53 12.50 -4.66 8.55
CA GLN A 53 11.59 -4.85 7.42
C GLN A 53 12.31 -4.87 6.06
N ILE A 54 13.32 -4.01 5.88
CA ILE A 54 14.05 -3.88 4.61
C ILE A 54 14.62 -5.21 4.10
N TYR A 55 14.97 -6.14 5.00
CA TYR A 55 15.57 -7.41 4.63
C TYR A 55 14.59 -8.36 3.95
N GLY A 56 13.28 -8.22 4.21
CA GLY A 56 12.26 -9.02 3.56
C GLY A 56 12.33 -8.89 2.03
N PRO A 57 12.09 -7.69 1.47
CA PRO A 57 12.18 -7.45 0.03
C PRO A 57 13.56 -7.72 -0.56
N LEU A 58 14.63 -7.36 0.18
CA LEU A 58 16.01 -7.54 -0.28
C LEU A 58 16.35 -9.01 -0.53
N LEU A 59 15.83 -9.93 0.30
CA LEU A 59 16.15 -11.36 0.25
C LEU A 59 15.07 -12.21 -0.43
N ALA A 60 13.83 -11.73 -0.53
CA ALA A 60 12.73 -12.44 -1.14
C ALA A 60 13.03 -12.79 -2.61
N ARG A 61 12.95 -14.10 -2.93
CA ARG A 61 13.25 -14.64 -4.28
C ARG A 61 12.30 -14.11 -5.36
N ASN A 62 11.10 -13.71 -4.98
CA ASN A 62 10.09 -13.13 -5.85
C ASN A 62 10.09 -11.59 -5.80
N GLU A 63 11.06 -10.97 -5.14
CA GLU A 63 11.23 -9.51 -5.07
C GLU A 63 12.64 -9.14 -5.57
N MET A 64 13.60 -8.79 -4.70
CA MET A 64 14.96 -8.37 -5.11
C MET A 64 15.97 -9.53 -5.19
N ALA A 65 15.62 -10.71 -4.65
CA ALA A 65 16.32 -11.97 -4.84
C ALA A 65 17.82 -11.98 -4.50
N ASN A 66 18.28 -11.17 -3.55
CA ASN A 66 19.66 -11.31 -3.05
C ASN A 66 19.78 -12.64 -2.29
N PRO A 67 20.83 -13.45 -2.53
CA PRO A 67 20.90 -14.82 -2.01
C PRO A 67 21.12 -14.88 -0.49
N SER A 68 21.74 -13.86 0.10
CA SER A 68 21.92 -13.73 1.55
C SER A 68 22.30 -12.30 1.94
N VAL A 69 22.15 -11.97 3.22
CA VAL A 69 22.62 -10.70 3.79
C VAL A 69 24.13 -10.53 3.58
N GLY A 70 24.91 -11.60 3.74
CA GLY A 70 26.35 -11.57 3.55
C GLY A 70 26.75 -11.22 2.11
N TRP A 71 26.03 -11.77 1.11
CA TRP A 71 26.25 -11.44 -0.29
C TRP A 71 25.90 -9.98 -0.59
N LEU A 72 24.76 -9.50 -0.08
CA LEU A 72 24.34 -8.11 -0.22
C LEU A 72 25.38 -7.14 0.33
N LEU A 73 25.86 -7.38 1.57
CA LEU A 73 26.88 -6.55 2.19
C LEU A 73 28.23 -6.62 1.45
N ALA A 74 28.62 -7.79 0.95
CA ALA A 74 29.82 -7.93 0.13
C ALA A 74 29.73 -7.13 -1.18
N ARG A 75 28.54 -7.08 -1.79
CA ARG A 75 28.29 -6.23 -2.97
C ARG A 75 28.40 -4.75 -2.64
N ILE A 76 27.75 -4.30 -1.57
CA ILE A 76 27.79 -2.88 -1.14
C ILE A 76 29.22 -2.43 -0.81
N ARG A 77 30.02 -3.28 -0.17
CA ARG A 77 31.42 -2.99 0.15
C ARG A 77 32.35 -2.87 -1.06
N ARG A 78 31.90 -3.33 -2.24
CA ARG A 78 32.66 -3.26 -3.50
C ARG A 78 32.23 -2.09 -4.40
N LEU A 79 31.23 -1.31 -3.99
CA LEU A 79 30.91 -0.05 -4.66
C LEU A 79 31.93 1.01 -4.25
N ASP A 80 32.32 1.88 -5.18
CA ASP A 80 33.45 2.80 -5.00
C ASP A 80 33.21 3.85 -3.91
N ASP A 81 31.96 4.31 -3.78
CA ASP A 81 31.52 5.43 -2.95
C ASP A 81 30.89 4.99 -1.62
N TYR A 82 30.15 3.88 -1.60
CA TYR A 82 29.36 3.46 -0.42
C TYR A 82 30.22 3.25 0.85
N PRO A 83 31.39 2.57 0.84
CA PRO A 83 32.19 2.40 2.04
C PRO A 83 32.57 3.72 2.73
N ALA A 84 32.89 4.75 1.95
CA ALA A 84 33.21 6.08 2.46
C ALA A 84 31.97 6.78 3.02
N LEU A 85 30.83 6.71 2.31
CA LEU A 85 29.55 7.28 2.76
C LEU A 85 29.07 6.64 4.07
N PHE A 86 29.15 5.32 4.19
CA PHE A 86 28.81 4.61 5.43
C PHE A 86 29.73 5.03 6.59
N LYS A 87 31.04 5.12 6.35
CA LYS A 87 31.99 5.56 7.37
C LYS A 87 31.73 7.00 7.80
N ALA A 88 31.38 7.89 6.88
CA ALA A 88 31.03 9.27 7.19
C ALA A 88 29.75 9.38 8.04
N ALA A 89 28.71 8.59 7.71
CA ALA A 89 27.43 8.63 8.42
C ALA A 89 27.44 7.90 9.78
N PHE A 90 28.15 6.78 9.89
CA PHE A 90 28.06 5.87 11.05
C PHE A 90 29.39 5.64 11.78
N GLY A 91 30.50 6.20 11.30
CA GLY A 91 31.85 5.93 11.82
C GLY A 91 32.37 4.52 11.49
N ALA A 92 31.58 3.71 10.77
CA ALA A 92 31.88 2.32 10.43
C ALA A 92 31.41 2.00 8.99
N GLY A 93 31.93 0.92 8.43
CA GLY A 93 31.55 0.49 7.08
C GLY A 93 30.13 -0.09 6.99
N PRO A 94 29.73 -0.57 5.80
CA PRO A 94 28.47 -1.26 5.61
C PRO A 94 28.44 -2.55 6.44
N ASP A 95 27.44 -2.65 7.32
CA ASP A 95 27.09 -3.85 8.08
C ASP A 95 25.56 -3.98 8.14
N VAL A 96 25.06 -5.03 8.81
CA VAL A 96 23.61 -5.27 8.93
C VAL A 96 22.93 -4.06 9.57
N ARG A 97 23.40 -3.61 10.72
CA ARG A 97 22.77 -2.51 11.44
C ARG A 97 22.76 -1.21 10.62
N ASN A 98 23.91 -0.83 10.08
CA ASN A 98 24.05 0.44 9.38
C ASN A 98 23.25 0.46 8.06
N LEU A 99 23.14 -0.68 7.36
CA LEU A 99 22.28 -0.77 6.17
C LEU A 99 20.80 -0.60 6.54
N GLY A 100 20.35 -1.29 7.58
CA GLY A 100 19.01 -1.12 8.15
C GLY A 100 18.73 0.33 8.53
N TRP A 101 19.65 0.95 9.24
CA TRP A 101 19.53 2.35 9.67
C TRP A 101 19.54 3.34 8.52
N ALA A 102 20.37 3.13 7.50
CA ALA A 102 20.43 4.01 6.34
C ALA A 102 19.09 4.06 5.59
N LEU A 103 18.54 2.89 5.24
CA LEU A 103 17.27 2.80 4.54
C LEU A 103 16.10 3.28 5.41
N ALA A 104 16.03 2.84 6.67
CA ALA A 104 14.99 3.28 7.59
C ALA A 104 15.03 4.79 7.88
N SER A 105 16.21 5.42 7.85
CA SER A 105 16.34 6.88 8.01
C SER A 105 15.79 7.64 6.81
N TYR A 106 16.06 7.15 5.59
CA TYR A 106 15.46 7.70 4.38
C TYR A 106 13.94 7.53 4.36
N GLU A 107 13.43 6.33 4.68
CA GLU A 107 11.98 6.10 4.76
C GLU A 107 11.30 7.00 5.79
N ARG A 108 12.00 7.32 6.89
CA ARG A 108 11.50 8.26 7.90
C ARG A 108 11.46 9.72 7.45
N SER A 109 12.23 10.11 6.44
CA SER A 109 12.18 11.48 5.90
C SER A 109 11.04 11.70 4.91
N LEU A 110 10.38 10.63 4.43
CA LEU A 110 9.24 10.70 3.49
C LEU A 110 7.93 11.13 4.19
N VAL A 111 7.96 12.27 4.88
CA VAL A 111 6.82 12.82 5.62
C VAL A 111 6.05 13.78 4.74
N SER A 112 4.84 13.36 4.33
CA SER A 112 3.90 14.19 3.62
C SER A 112 2.84 14.78 4.57
N GLY A 113 2.53 16.06 4.40
CA GLY A 113 1.65 16.80 5.29
C GLY A 113 1.00 18.00 4.62
N ASN A 114 0.36 18.84 5.45
CA ASN A 114 -0.27 20.09 5.02
C ASN A 114 -1.28 19.92 3.86
N SER A 115 -2.00 18.80 3.84
CA SER A 115 -3.05 18.54 2.86
C SER A 115 -4.19 19.57 2.93
N PRO A 116 -5.03 19.69 1.90
CA PRO A 116 -6.28 20.46 1.97
C PRO A 116 -7.11 20.17 3.24
N PHE A 117 -7.21 18.89 3.64
CA PHE A 117 -7.83 18.50 4.89
C PHE A 117 -7.12 19.08 6.12
N ASP A 118 -5.79 18.99 6.19
CA ASP A 118 -5.05 19.50 7.35
C ASP A 118 -5.28 21.00 7.54
N ARG A 119 -5.25 21.77 6.44
CA ARG A 119 -5.53 23.22 6.46
C ARG A 119 -6.96 23.54 6.87
N TRP A 120 -7.92 22.73 6.42
CA TRP A 120 -9.33 22.91 6.77
C TRP A 120 -9.63 22.54 8.23
N PHE A 121 -9.23 21.33 8.63
CA PHE A 121 -9.61 20.75 9.91
C PHE A 121 -8.77 21.30 11.07
N TYR A 122 -7.43 21.23 10.94
CA TYR A 122 -6.50 21.69 11.98
C TYR A 122 -6.18 23.19 11.83
N GLY A 123 -5.97 23.65 10.60
CA GLY A 123 -5.69 25.06 10.29
C GLY A 123 -6.92 25.99 10.31
N ARG A 124 -8.14 25.43 10.47
CA ARG A 124 -9.41 26.16 10.52
C ARG A 124 -9.71 27.03 9.29
N ARG A 125 -9.08 26.72 8.15
CA ARG A 125 -9.26 27.43 6.89
C ARG A 125 -10.49 26.92 6.13
N LYS A 126 -11.60 27.66 6.19
CA LYS A 126 -12.91 27.22 5.68
C LYS A 126 -12.93 26.90 4.17
N ASP A 127 -12.12 27.60 3.37
CA ASP A 127 -12.02 27.47 1.91
C ASP A 127 -11.00 26.40 1.46
N ALA A 128 -10.31 25.72 2.38
CA ALA A 128 -9.26 24.78 2.02
C ALA A 128 -9.76 23.47 1.39
N ILE A 129 -11.04 23.11 1.58
CA ILE A 129 -11.67 21.97 0.90
C ILE A 129 -13.01 22.40 0.28
N SER A 130 -13.49 21.64 -0.71
CA SER A 130 -14.78 21.89 -1.32
C SER A 130 -15.95 21.53 -0.38
N PRO A 131 -17.15 22.11 -0.58
CA PRO A 131 -18.35 21.71 0.17
C PRO A 131 -18.66 20.21 0.06
N LEU A 132 -18.38 19.61 -1.10
CA LEU A 132 -18.56 18.18 -1.33
C LEU A 132 -17.59 17.34 -0.47
N ALA A 133 -16.32 17.75 -0.36
CA ALA A 133 -15.36 17.09 0.52
C ALA A 133 -15.73 17.26 2.00
N ALA A 134 -16.26 18.41 2.41
CA ALA A 134 -16.77 18.63 3.76
C ALA A 134 -17.97 17.71 4.08
N LYS A 135 -18.89 17.50 3.13
CA LYS A 135 -19.96 16.48 3.24
C LYS A 135 -19.38 15.07 3.34
N GLY A 136 -18.31 14.79 2.60
CA GLY A 136 -17.58 13.53 2.67
C GLY A 136 -16.99 13.27 4.05
N TYR A 137 -16.38 14.28 4.67
CA TYR A 137 -15.90 14.20 6.05
C TYR A 137 -17.04 13.85 7.03
N GLN A 138 -18.20 14.52 6.93
CA GLN A 138 -19.36 14.23 7.80
C GLN A 138 -19.86 12.79 7.65
N LEU A 139 -19.86 12.25 6.43
CA LEU A 139 -20.19 10.85 6.18
C LEU A 139 -19.14 9.92 6.79
N PHE A 140 -17.87 10.23 6.57
CA PHE A 140 -16.71 9.45 7.04
C PHE A 140 -16.72 9.28 8.56
N THR A 141 -17.06 10.34 9.30
CA THR A 141 -17.15 10.33 10.78
C THR A 141 -18.54 9.99 11.32
N GLY A 142 -19.53 9.80 10.45
CA GLY A 142 -20.93 9.65 10.80
C GLY A 142 -21.52 8.39 10.17
N LYS A 143 -22.44 8.58 9.20
CA LYS A 143 -23.22 7.49 8.59
C LYS A 143 -22.35 6.34 8.07
N ALA A 144 -21.23 6.63 7.41
CA ALA A 144 -20.35 5.62 6.82
C ALA A 144 -19.43 4.95 7.85
N GLY A 145 -19.18 5.59 9.00
CA GLY A 145 -18.42 5.02 10.12
C GLY A 145 -16.97 4.65 9.80
N CYS A 146 -16.37 5.21 8.75
CA CYS A 146 -15.00 4.88 8.32
C CYS A 146 -13.96 5.21 9.40
N ASN A 147 -14.25 6.19 10.24
CA ASN A 147 -13.42 6.59 11.38
C ASN A 147 -13.36 5.55 12.51
N ALA A 148 -14.10 4.44 12.44
CA ALA A 148 -13.97 3.33 13.40
C ALA A 148 -12.58 2.68 13.34
N CYS A 149 -12.00 2.57 12.13
CA CYS A 149 -10.63 2.07 11.91
C CYS A 149 -9.69 3.18 11.42
N HIS A 150 -10.19 4.13 10.62
CA HIS A 150 -9.38 5.21 10.07
C HIS A 150 -9.42 6.46 10.95
N LEU A 151 -8.72 6.40 12.08
CA LEU A 151 -8.80 7.38 13.16
C LEU A 151 -8.35 8.80 12.77
N ILE A 152 -9.06 9.79 13.32
CA ILE A 152 -8.74 11.22 13.24
C ILE A 152 -8.48 11.69 14.67
N GLY A 153 -7.25 12.07 14.97
CA GLY A 153 -6.87 12.55 16.30
C GLY A 153 -6.94 14.07 16.43
N ASP A 154 -6.83 14.56 17.67
CA ASP A 154 -6.98 15.98 17.99
C ASP A 154 -5.89 16.87 17.38
N LYS A 155 -4.68 16.31 17.21
CA LYS A 155 -3.49 17.04 16.72
C LYS A 155 -3.02 16.57 15.35
N HIS A 156 -3.35 15.35 14.97
CA HIS A 156 -2.92 14.73 13.72
C HIS A 156 -3.89 13.63 13.31
N ALA A 157 -3.93 13.33 12.01
CA ALA A 157 -4.70 12.23 11.46
C ALA A 157 -3.83 11.46 10.46
N LEU A 158 -3.43 10.24 10.81
CA LEU A 158 -2.84 9.29 9.86
C LEU A 158 -3.92 8.41 9.21
N PHE A 159 -5.15 8.52 9.69
CA PHE A 159 -6.30 7.75 9.22
C PHE A 159 -6.04 6.25 9.32
N THR A 160 -5.57 5.79 10.47
CA THR A 160 -5.36 4.38 10.78
C THR A 160 -5.37 4.19 12.29
N ASP A 161 -5.88 3.05 12.74
CA ASP A 161 -5.77 2.54 14.11
C ASP A 161 -4.54 1.63 14.27
N HIS A 162 -3.85 1.32 13.17
CA HIS A 162 -2.83 0.27 13.05
C HIS A 162 -3.35 -1.13 13.43
N GLY A 163 -4.66 -1.31 13.47
CA GLY A 163 -5.37 -2.56 13.74
C GLY A 163 -5.32 -3.51 12.56
N LEU A 164 -5.83 -4.72 12.77
CA LEU A 164 -5.87 -5.81 11.80
C LEU A 164 -7.33 -6.25 11.65
N HIS A 165 -7.88 -6.14 10.44
CA HIS A 165 -9.30 -6.35 10.18
C HIS A 165 -9.50 -7.27 8.98
N ASN A 166 -10.58 -8.05 9.03
CA ASN A 166 -11.05 -8.84 7.91
C ASN A 166 -12.25 -8.13 7.29
N THR A 167 -12.06 -7.56 6.11
CA THR A 167 -13.12 -6.89 5.34
C THR A 167 -13.81 -7.83 4.36
N GLY A 168 -13.35 -9.08 4.29
CA GLY A 168 -13.78 -10.08 3.33
C GLY A 168 -13.02 -10.06 2.00
N ILE A 169 -12.20 -9.04 1.73
CA ILE A 169 -11.50 -8.94 0.44
C ILE A 169 -10.52 -10.11 0.21
N GLY A 170 -9.78 -10.54 1.24
CA GLY A 170 -8.81 -11.64 1.13
C GLY A 170 -9.46 -12.99 0.84
N ILE A 171 -10.56 -13.29 1.52
CA ILE A 171 -11.33 -14.51 1.23
C ILE A 171 -12.00 -14.43 -0.14
N ALA A 172 -12.50 -13.27 -0.55
CA ALA A 172 -13.08 -13.09 -1.88
C ALA A 172 -12.04 -13.33 -2.99
N ARG A 173 -10.80 -12.87 -2.79
CA ARG A 173 -9.66 -13.15 -3.67
C ARG A 173 -9.36 -14.64 -3.76
N ASP A 174 -9.27 -15.32 -2.62
CA ASP A 174 -8.93 -16.76 -2.59
C ASP A 174 -10.09 -17.67 -3.05
N GLN A 175 -11.34 -17.21 -2.89
CA GLN A 175 -12.55 -17.86 -3.38
C GLN A 175 -12.89 -17.49 -4.82
N ALA A 176 -12.28 -16.45 -5.38
CA ALA A 176 -12.33 -16.15 -6.80
C ALA A 176 -11.55 -17.24 -7.54
N ALA A 177 -12.10 -18.47 -7.57
CA ALA A 177 -11.90 -19.36 -8.70
C ALA A 177 -12.14 -18.49 -9.92
N ALA A 178 -11.12 -18.33 -10.77
CA ALA A 178 -11.23 -17.45 -11.93
C ALA A 178 -12.49 -17.88 -12.70
N PRO A 179 -13.58 -17.09 -12.62
CA PRO A 179 -14.83 -17.53 -13.20
C PRO A 179 -14.60 -17.68 -14.70
N ASP A 180 -15.27 -18.63 -15.33
CA ASP A 180 -15.40 -18.59 -16.78
C ASP A 180 -16.09 -17.26 -17.14
N GLY A 181 -15.28 -16.29 -17.54
CA GLY A 181 -15.70 -14.97 -17.99
C GLY A 181 -15.64 -14.86 -19.52
N PRO A 182 -16.11 -13.74 -20.09
CA PRO A 182 -15.93 -13.50 -21.52
C PRO A 182 -14.44 -13.54 -21.90
N PRO A 183 -14.10 -13.92 -23.14
CA PRO A 183 -12.73 -13.85 -23.63
C PRO A 183 -12.13 -12.46 -23.38
N ILE A 184 -10.85 -12.41 -23.02
CA ILE A 184 -10.14 -11.12 -22.95
C ILE A 184 -9.31 -10.93 -24.22
N GLU A 185 -9.31 -9.70 -24.71
CA GLU A 185 -8.40 -9.28 -25.77
C GLU A 185 -7.00 -9.06 -25.17
N ILE A 186 -6.01 -9.76 -25.70
CA ILE A 186 -4.61 -9.60 -25.33
C ILE A 186 -3.80 -9.21 -26.55
N GLU A 187 -2.91 -8.24 -26.38
CA GLU A 187 -1.92 -7.88 -27.40
C GLU A 187 -0.68 -8.75 -27.21
N ILE A 188 -0.39 -9.61 -28.20
CA ILE A 188 0.74 -10.56 -28.14
C ILE A 188 1.96 -10.06 -28.90
N SER A 189 1.79 -9.07 -29.77
CA SER A 189 2.84 -8.29 -30.43
C SER A 189 2.25 -6.96 -30.90
N PRO A 190 3.07 -5.94 -31.19
CA PRO A 190 2.59 -4.62 -31.58
C PRO A 190 1.54 -4.69 -32.70
N GLY A 191 0.30 -4.29 -32.39
CA GLY A 191 -0.84 -4.30 -33.32
C GLY A 191 -1.52 -5.65 -33.53
N VAL A 192 -1.04 -6.73 -32.90
CA VAL A 192 -1.64 -8.07 -32.99
C VAL A 192 -2.37 -8.39 -31.70
N LYS A 193 -3.69 -8.39 -31.79
CA LYS A 193 -4.59 -8.68 -30.68
C LYS A 193 -5.29 -10.01 -30.89
N VAL A 194 -5.43 -10.78 -29.83
CA VAL A 194 -6.10 -12.08 -29.85
C VAL A 194 -7.11 -12.15 -28.70
N GLU A 195 -8.31 -12.64 -28.98
CA GLU A 195 -9.26 -13.00 -27.92
C GLU A 195 -8.89 -14.36 -27.32
N MET A 196 -8.56 -14.38 -26.04
CA MET A 196 -8.22 -15.61 -25.34
C MET A 196 -9.32 -16.00 -24.34
N PRO A 197 -9.85 -17.24 -24.41
CA PRO A 197 -10.82 -17.74 -23.43
C PRO A 197 -10.25 -17.67 -22.02
N ARG A 198 -11.05 -17.22 -21.05
CA ARG A 198 -10.64 -17.09 -19.64
C ARG A 198 -10.14 -18.42 -19.08
N ARG A 199 -10.80 -19.54 -19.40
CA ARG A 199 -10.33 -20.91 -19.07
C ARG A 199 -8.90 -21.18 -19.54
N THR A 200 -8.53 -20.74 -20.74
CA THR A 200 -7.21 -20.98 -21.31
C THR A 200 -6.17 -20.14 -20.57
N LEU A 201 -6.48 -18.88 -20.27
CA LEU A 201 -5.65 -18.04 -19.40
C LEU A 201 -5.46 -18.65 -18.01
N ASN A 202 -6.51 -19.22 -17.43
CA ASN A 202 -6.45 -19.84 -16.11
C ASN A 202 -5.55 -21.09 -16.08
N THR A 203 -5.28 -21.69 -17.24
CA THR A 203 -4.31 -22.79 -17.40
C THR A 203 -2.87 -22.32 -17.66
N ILE A 204 -2.68 -21.04 -17.97
CA ILE A 204 -1.38 -20.44 -18.30
C ILE A 204 -0.87 -19.67 -17.09
N GLY A 205 0.28 -20.08 -16.56
CA GLY A 205 0.90 -19.47 -15.38
C GLY A 205 0.68 -20.26 -14.10
N HIS A 206 1.19 -19.75 -12.98
CA HIS A 206 1.01 -20.38 -11.67
C HIS A 206 -0.33 -19.97 -11.08
N ALA A 207 -0.99 -20.90 -10.40
CA ALA A 207 -2.18 -20.58 -9.61
C ALA A 207 -1.85 -19.43 -8.63
N PRO A 208 -2.78 -18.48 -8.41
CA PRO A 208 -2.56 -17.38 -7.47
C PRO A 208 -2.15 -17.93 -6.11
N ILE A 209 -1.03 -17.44 -5.57
CA ILE A 209 -0.57 -17.81 -4.24
C ILE A 209 -1.60 -17.30 -3.24
N LYS A 210 -2.18 -18.20 -2.45
CA LYS A 210 -3.15 -17.85 -1.41
C LYS A 210 -2.53 -16.91 -0.37
N ASP A 211 -3.37 -16.07 0.19
CA ASP A 211 -2.98 -15.11 1.22
C ASP A 211 -3.98 -15.17 2.36
N PHE A 212 -3.57 -15.82 3.45
CA PHE A 212 -4.43 -15.96 4.62
C PHE A 212 -4.26 -14.79 5.59
N GLY A 213 -3.44 -13.78 5.26
CA GLY A 213 -3.23 -12.59 6.06
C GLY A 213 -2.44 -12.86 7.34
N ARG A 214 -2.90 -12.32 8.46
CA ARG A 214 -2.18 -12.33 9.75
C ARG A 214 -1.95 -13.72 10.34
N ILE A 215 -2.83 -14.69 10.08
CA ILE A 215 -2.67 -16.07 10.58
C ILE A 215 -1.33 -16.69 10.19
N GLU A 216 -0.75 -16.32 9.04
CA GLU A 216 0.54 -16.83 8.59
C GLU A 216 1.73 -16.37 9.47
N VAL A 217 1.49 -15.42 10.37
CA VAL A 217 2.46 -14.90 11.34
C VAL A 217 2.19 -15.46 12.74
N THR A 218 0.93 -15.74 13.07
CA THR A 218 0.52 -16.03 14.45
C THR A 218 0.06 -17.46 14.68
N ASP A 219 -0.29 -18.19 13.62
CA ASP A 219 -0.95 -19.49 13.63
C ASP A 219 -2.29 -19.50 14.41
N LYS A 220 -2.90 -18.33 14.61
CA LYS A 220 -4.17 -18.17 15.33
C LYS A 220 -5.37 -18.10 14.40
N ALA A 221 -6.36 -18.96 14.63
CA ALA A 221 -7.56 -19.03 13.78
C ALA A 221 -8.33 -17.70 13.72
N GLU A 222 -8.35 -16.93 14.81
CA GLU A 222 -8.98 -15.61 14.86
C GLU A 222 -8.29 -14.55 13.99
N ASP A 223 -7.07 -14.81 13.50
CA ASP A 223 -6.29 -13.90 12.64
C ASP A 223 -6.46 -14.18 11.14
N LEU A 224 -7.31 -15.15 10.79
CA LEU A 224 -7.56 -15.54 9.41
C LEU A 224 -8.14 -14.37 8.58
N TYR A 225 -7.49 -14.09 7.44
CA TYR A 225 -7.79 -13.00 6.50
C TYR A 225 -7.81 -11.60 7.11
N LYS A 226 -7.12 -11.38 8.24
CA LYS A 226 -6.93 -10.04 8.77
C LYS A 226 -5.72 -9.37 8.15
N TYR A 227 -5.92 -8.10 7.77
CA TYR A 227 -4.89 -7.23 7.21
C TYR A 227 -4.86 -5.90 7.94
N LYS A 228 -3.69 -5.29 7.98
CA LYS A 228 -3.44 -4.03 8.68
C LYS A 228 -4.23 -2.89 8.03
N THR A 229 -4.91 -2.06 8.83
CA THR A 229 -5.54 -0.82 8.36
C THR A 229 -4.47 0.10 7.74
N PRO A 230 -4.53 0.40 6.44
CA PRO A 230 -3.56 1.31 5.82
C PRO A 230 -3.79 2.75 6.29
N MET A 231 -2.73 3.56 6.28
CA MET A 231 -2.87 5.01 6.38
C MET A 231 -3.55 5.54 5.13
N LEU A 232 -4.39 6.58 5.25
CA LEU A 232 -5.09 7.19 4.10
C LEU A 232 -4.49 8.50 3.61
N ARG A 233 -3.37 8.96 4.19
CA ARG A 233 -2.64 10.10 3.64
C ARG A 233 -2.15 9.74 2.23
N ASN A 234 -2.32 10.67 1.29
CA ASN A 234 -1.97 10.50 -0.13
C ASN A 234 -2.68 9.33 -0.84
N VAL A 235 -3.77 8.79 -0.28
CA VAL A 235 -4.45 7.62 -0.84
C VAL A 235 -4.91 7.82 -2.30
N ALA A 236 -5.17 9.06 -2.71
CA ALA A 236 -5.55 9.37 -4.09
C ALA A 236 -4.44 9.07 -5.13
N LEU A 237 -3.19 8.89 -4.69
CA LEU A 237 -2.04 8.67 -5.56
C LEU A 237 -1.63 7.20 -5.69
N THR A 238 -2.22 6.31 -4.88
CA THR A 238 -1.67 4.97 -4.62
C THR A 238 -2.59 3.86 -5.13
N ALA A 239 -3.28 4.09 -6.24
CA ALA A 239 -4.06 3.05 -6.89
C ALA A 239 -3.12 1.99 -7.49
N PRO A 240 -3.49 0.71 -7.58
CA PRO A 240 -4.76 0.14 -7.12
C PRO A 240 -4.79 -0.08 -5.59
N TYR A 241 -5.94 -0.47 -5.05
CA TYR A 241 -6.24 -0.48 -3.62
C TYR A 241 -6.43 -1.88 -3.06
N MET A 242 -6.44 -1.97 -1.72
CA MET A 242 -6.44 -3.18 -0.90
C MET A 242 -5.09 -3.89 -0.86
N HIS A 243 -4.95 -4.87 0.04
CA HIS A 243 -3.71 -5.63 0.23
C HIS A 243 -3.22 -6.35 -1.03
N ASP A 244 -4.10 -6.59 -1.99
CA ASP A 244 -3.89 -7.37 -3.22
C ASP A 244 -4.05 -6.55 -4.51
N GLY A 245 -4.37 -5.25 -4.41
CA GLY A 245 -4.58 -4.39 -5.58
C GLY A 245 -5.85 -4.70 -6.37
N SER A 246 -6.81 -5.43 -5.77
CA SER A 246 -8.03 -5.88 -6.44
C SER A 246 -8.99 -4.75 -6.87
N LEU A 247 -8.92 -3.58 -6.23
CA LEU A 247 -9.83 -2.47 -6.50
C LEU A 247 -9.11 -1.34 -7.24
N PRO A 248 -9.55 -0.92 -8.44
CA PRO A 248 -8.79 0.01 -9.28
C PRO A 248 -8.97 1.49 -8.94
N SER A 249 -9.95 1.85 -8.12
CA SER A 249 -10.28 3.26 -7.84
C SER A 249 -10.85 3.46 -6.43
N LEU A 250 -10.73 4.68 -5.90
CA LEU A 250 -11.40 5.07 -4.65
C LEU A 250 -12.92 4.86 -4.72
N LYS A 251 -13.52 5.08 -5.90
CA LYS A 251 -14.94 4.79 -6.13
C LYS A 251 -15.26 3.31 -5.94
N ALA A 252 -14.39 2.41 -6.42
CA ALA A 252 -14.54 0.97 -6.22
C ALA A 252 -14.35 0.58 -4.74
N VAL A 253 -13.42 1.23 -4.02
CA VAL A 253 -13.23 1.05 -2.57
C VAL A 253 -14.49 1.45 -1.80
N VAL A 254 -15.01 2.65 -2.05
CA VAL A 254 -16.24 3.13 -1.40
C VAL A 254 -17.43 2.22 -1.73
N ALA A 255 -17.56 1.76 -2.98
CA ALA A 255 -18.58 0.79 -3.36
C ALA A 255 -18.40 -0.59 -2.71
N PHE A 256 -17.18 -0.98 -2.34
CA PHE A 256 -16.89 -2.20 -1.58
C PHE A 256 -17.34 -2.10 -0.13
N TYR A 257 -17.07 -0.99 0.54
CA TYR A 257 -17.55 -0.81 1.90
C TYR A 257 -19.06 -0.54 1.96
N ASP A 258 -19.63 0.15 0.97
CA ASP A 258 -21.07 0.41 0.92
C ASP A 258 -21.95 -0.85 0.91
N ARG A 259 -21.47 -1.93 0.26
CA ARG A 259 -22.14 -3.23 0.26
C ARG A 259 -21.84 -4.10 1.48
N GLY A 260 -21.02 -3.61 2.42
CA GLY A 260 -20.62 -4.35 3.62
C GLY A 260 -19.50 -5.36 3.38
N GLY A 261 -18.55 -5.07 2.48
CA GLY A 261 -17.42 -5.95 2.20
C GLY A 261 -17.82 -7.28 1.54
N HIS A 262 -17.19 -8.38 1.94
CA HIS A 262 -17.58 -9.74 1.51
C HIS A 262 -17.88 -10.62 2.72
N ALA A 263 -19.16 -10.99 2.88
CA ALA A 263 -19.65 -11.69 4.05
C ALA A 263 -18.91 -13.01 4.30
N ASN A 264 -18.43 -13.20 5.53
CA ASN A 264 -17.76 -14.42 5.98
C ASN A 264 -17.78 -14.53 7.52
N PRO A 265 -17.56 -15.71 8.12
CA PRO A 265 -17.65 -15.89 9.57
C PRO A 265 -16.67 -15.05 10.41
N GLY A 266 -15.53 -14.64 9.83
CA GLY A 266 -14.52 -13.83 10.50
C GLY A 266 -14.58 -12.35 10.13
N LEU A 267 -15.65 -11.89 9.46
CA LEU A 267 -15.81 -10.50 9.03
C LEU A 267 -15.80 -9.57 10.25
N ASP A 268 -15.07 -8.46 10.15
CA ASP A 268 -15.03 -7.47 11.22
C ASP A 268 -16.44 -6.87 11.45
N PRO A 269 -16.92 -6.79 12.71
CA PRO A 269 -18.27 -6.30 13.02
C PRO A 269 -18.57 -4.87 12.56
N ALA A 270 -17.55 -4.03 12.37
CA ALA A 270 -17.73 -2.68 11.85
C ALA A 270 -18.12 -2.68 10.35
N ILE A 271 -17.83 -3.77 9.63
CA ILE A 271 -18.10 -3.90 8.20
C ILE A 271 -19.53 -4.36 7.98
N ARG A 272 -20.36 -3.43 7.49
CA ARG A 272 -21.79 -3.63 7.24
C ARG A 272 -22.27 -2.80 6.05
N PRO A 273 -23.38 -3.17 5.40
CA PRO A 273 -23.97 -2.33 4.37
C PRO A 273 -24.27 -0.91 4.90
N LEU A 274 -23.92 0.11 4.11
CA LEU A 274 -23.98 1.52 4.52
C LEU A 274 -25.18 2.27 3.93
N GLY A 275 -25.75 1.77 2.82
CA GLY A 275 -26.90 2.38 2.16
C GLY A 275 -26.61 3.79 1.65
N LEU A 276 -25.43 3.99 1.06
CA LEU A 276 -24.99 5.26 0.50
C LEU A 276 -25.58 5.47 -0.89
N ASN A 277 -26.15 6.65 -1.12
CA ASN A 277 -26.55 7.07 -2.46
C ASN A 277 -25.33 7.53 -3.29
N GLY A 278 -25.54 7.81 -4.58
CA GLY A 278 -24.46 8.20 -5.48
C GLY A 278 -23.72 9.48 -5.08
N GLU A 279 -24.43 10.47 -4.53
CA GLU A 279 -23.84 11.72 -4.08
C GLU A 279 -22.98 11.52 -2.82
N GLU A 280 -23.45 10.72 -1.87
CA GLU A 280 -22.71 10.37 -0.65
C GLU A 280 -21.40 9.63 -0.99
N LYS A 281 -21.43 8.71 -1.96
CA LYS A 281 -20.23 8.02 -2.45
C LYS A 281 -19.23 9.00 -3.07
N SER A 282 -19.70 9.92 -3.92
CA SER A 282 -18.87 10.97 -4.51
C SER A 282 -18.29 11.91 -3.45
N ALA A 283 -19.06 12.22 -2.41
CA ALA A 283 -18.62 13.05 -1.30
C ALA A 283 -17.47 12.39 -0.53
N LEU A 284 -17.57 11.09 -0.21
CA LEU A 284 -16.47 10.34 0.41
C LEU A 284 -15.22 10.34 -0.47
N VAL A 285 -15.35 10.13 -1.78
CA VAL A 285 -14.20 10.18 -2.70
C VAL A 285 -13.58 11.59 -2.72
N ALA A 286 -14.38 12.66 -2.73
CA ALA A 286 -13.89 14.03 -2.65
C ALA A 286 -13.13 14.30 -1.34
N PHE A 287 -13.59 13.74 -0.23
CA PHE A 287 -12.89 13.80 1.05
C PHE A 287 -11.55 13.07 0.99
N LEU A 288 -11.50 11.84 0.47
CA LEU A 288 -10.25 11.07 0.34
C LEU A 288 -9.22 11.79 -0.55
N ASN A 289 -9.66 12.46 -1.61
CA ASN A 289 -8.79 13.30 -2.45
C ASN A 289 -8.22 14.52 -1.71
N SER A 290 -8.88 14.98 -0.64
CA SER A 290 -8.39 16.11 0.17
C SER A 290 -7.25 15.73 1.12
N LEU A 291 -6.88 14.44 1.19
CA LEU A 291 -5.86 13.90 2.09
C LEU A 291 -4.44 13.87 1.49
N THR A 292 -4.26 14.41 0.28
CA THR A 292 -2.96 14.50 -0.39
C THR A 292 -2.20 15.73 0.10
N GLY A 293 -0.98 15.52 0.60
CA GLY A 293 -0.11 16.61 1.06
C GLY A 293 0.36 17.49 -0.09
N ASP A 294 0.68 18.74 0.19
CA ASP A 294 1.14 19.70 -0.84
C ASP A 294 2.65 19.62 -1.11
N ASN A 295 3.40 18.92 -0.27
CA ASN A 295 4.83 18.70 -0.42
C ASN A 295 5.19 17.39 -1.16
N VAL A 296 4.21 16.71 -1.79
CA VAL A 296 4.46 15.45 -2.50
C VAL A 296 5.46 15.62 -3.65
N ASP A 297 5.33 16.69 -4.44
CA ASP A 297 6.22 16.95 -5.58
C ASP A 297 7.66 17.21 -5.14
N GLU A 298 7.86 17.85 -3.99
CA GLU A 298 9.18 18.06 -3.38
C GLU A 298 9.81 16.72 -2.98
N LEU A 299 9.05 15.84 -2.31
CA LEU A 299 9.52 14.51 -1.94
C LEU A 299 9.88 13.64 -3.17
N ILE A 300 9.15 13.80 -4.28
CA ILE A 300 9.45 13.13 -5.55
C ILE A 300 10.75 13.66 -6.15
N ALA A 301 10.93 14.98 -6.18
CA ALA A 301 12.15 15.61 -6.70
C ALA A 301 13.38 15.18 -5.88
N ASP A 302 13.26 15.18 -4.55
CA ASP A 302 14.33 14.75 -3.65
C ASP A 302 14.74 13.30 -3.88
N ALA A 303 13.78 12.40 -4.10
CA ALA A 303 14.05 10.99 -4.40
C ALA A 303 14.85 10.76 -5.70
N ARG A 304 14.91 11.76 -6.59
CA ARG A 304 15.66 11.75 -7.86
C ARG A 304 16.90 12.64 -7.85
N SER A 305 17.17 13.33 -6.74
CA SER A 305 18.22 14.35 -6.65
C SER A 305 19.65 13.79 -6.63
N VAL A 306 19.82 12.52 -6.25
CA VAL A 306 21.12 11.87 -6.08
C VAL A 306 21.40 10.92 -7.24
N ALA A 307 22.55 11.09 -7.91
CA ALA A 307 23.06 10.12 -8.85
C ALA A 307 23.48 8.83 -8.12
N VAL A 308 22.96 7.68 -8.54
CA VAL A 308 23.27 6.37 -7.95
C VAL A 308 24.28 5.66 -8.83
N GLY A 309 25.50 5.45 -8.31
CA GLY A 309 26.59 4.78 -9.01
C GLY A 309 27.27 5.70 -10.03
N ASN A 310 28.59 5.89 -9.87
CA ASN A 310 29.46 6.32 -10.96
C ASN A 310 29.88 5.11 -11.79
#